data_AF-A0A1Y5FHA3-F1
#
_entry.id   AF-A0A1Y5FHA3-F1
#
_cell.length_a   1.000
_cell.length_b   1.000
_cell.length_c   1.000
_cell.angle_alpha   90.00
_cell.angle_beta   90.00
_cell.angle_gamma   90.00
#
_symmetry.space_group_name_H-M   'P 1'
#
loop_
_entity.id
_entity.type
_entity.pdbx_description
1 polymer ?
#
loop_
_entity_poly.entity_id
_entity_poly.type
_entity_poly.pdbx_seq_one_letter_code
_entity_poly.pdbx_strand_id
1 'polypeptide(L)'
;MITLFIILIGQSCFAAYDPCKYLKLNSCGNTHSINKGLGASRPTSSSSFSSPASMASVKGFGVEAITWDGFEFSFVTGNGKVGAGVSSSNSDDTFFGNTAKELTEDYEGRIQSDNGKYKSKKYTFATALSLYKTKKGFFSINLGLIGKYVEETSNIHLGGGLGLSLGPLNLGYSRFKDEGTATTLDSNSLRTATEFYVDSYSLGLNLPFITFDYTLFTNRISTVEKVHIYSGGFFYRKFIFSYGRKLEISDRRKYDFENKAFYTYDRKWSSFAGVQYKFKKKWVAGLLSNYYLNQELSLILTGFF
;
A
#
# COMPACT_ATOMS: atom_id res chain seq x y z
N MET A 1 -28.75 22.30 -22.70
CA MET A 1 -28.19 22.07 -21.35
C MET A 1 -26.74 21.58 -21.33
N ILE A 2 -26.23 20.90 -22.38
CA ILE A 2 -24.83 20.43 -22.43
C ILE A 2 -23.84 21.54 -22.84
N THR A 3 -24.29 22.52 -23.63
CA THR A 3 -23.46 23.64 -24.10
C THR A 3 -23.16 24.70 -23.03
N LEU A 4 -23.99 24.82 -21.99
CA LEU A 4 -23.76 25.77 -20.91
C LEU A 4 -22.65 25.31 -19.93
N PHE A 5 -22.43 23.98 -19.83
CA PHE A 5 -21.42 23.41 -18.94
C PHE A 5 -20.00 23.56 -19.52
N ILE A 6 -19.86 23.58 -20.85
CA ILE A 6 -18.57 23.76 -21.52
C ILE A 6 -18.10 25.22 -21.46
N ILE A 7 -19.03 26.18 -21.48
CA ILE A 7 -18.71 27.61 -21.39
C ILE A 7 -18.31 28.03 -19.96
N LEU A 8 -18.87 27.39 -18.92
CA LEU A 8 -18.47 27.61 -17.51
C LEU A 8 -17.07 27.07 -17.18
N ILE A 9 -16.60 26.04 -17.88
CA ILE A 9 -15.22 25.53 -17.75
C ILE A 9 -14.23 26.44 -18.50
N GLY A 10 -14.67 27.13 -19.56
CA GLY A 10 -13.84 27.99 -20.41
C GLY A 10 -13.50 29.37 -19.84
N GLN A 11 -14.24 29.86 -18.83
CA GLN A 11 -14.05 31.22 -18.27
C GLN A 11 -13.58 31.25 -16.81
N SER A 12 -13.36 30.10 -16.19
CA SER A 12 -12.62 30.05 -14.93
C SER A 12 -11.13 30.14 -15.25
N CYS A 13 -10.66 31.35 -15.53
CA CYS A 13 -9.25 31.69 -15.39
C CYS A 13 -8.91 31.43 -13.92
N PHE A 14 -8.49 30.20 -13.60
CA PHE A 14 -7.80 29.89 -12.35
C PHE A 14 -6.52 30.72 -12.38
N ALA A 15 -6.63 31.99 -11.98
CA ALA A 15 -5.51 32.78 -11.50
C ALA A 15 -4.71 31.83 -10.62
N ALA A 16 -3.45 31.57 -10.98
CA ALA A 16 -2.62 30.50 -10.45
C ALA A 16 -2.73 30.41 -8.91
N TYR A 17 -3.71 29.64 -8.44
CA TYR A 17 -3.99 29.48 -7.04
C TYR A 17 -2.97 28.47 -6.56
N ASP A 18 -1.88 29.00 -6.02
CA ASP A 18 -0.78 28.24 -5.45
C ASP A 18 -0.98 28.23 -3.92
N PRO A 19 -1.78 27.29 -3.36
CA PRO A 19 -2.01 27.22 -1.92
C PRO A 19 -0.70 27.06 -1.12
N CYS A 20 0.38 26.61 -1.78
CA CYS A 20 1.73 26.50 -1.20
C CYS A 20 2.33 27.88 -0.90
N LYS A 21 2.00 28.90 -1.71
CA LYS A 21 2.41 30.30 -1.52
C LYS A 21 1.74 30.92 -0.28
N TYR A 22 0.49 30.56 0.00
CA TYR A 22 -0.26 31.07 1.16
C TYR A 22 0.08 30.32 2.45
N LEU A 23 0.40 29.03 2.36
CA LEU A 23 0.83 28.22 3.51
C LEU A 23 2.34 28.36 3.83
N LYS A 24 3.11 29.17 3.08
CA LYS A 24 4.57 29.33 3.20
C LYS A 24 5.33 27.97 3.23
N LEU A 25 4.84 26.98 2.49
CA LEU A 25 5.46 25.66 2.41
C LEU A 25 6.44 25.67 1.23
N ASN A 26 7.73 25.82 1.51
CA ASN A 26 8.81 25.94 0.51
C ASN A 26 8.92 24.73 -0.46
N SER A 27 8.21 23.63 -0.18
CA SER A 27 7.89 22.61 -1.17
C SER A 27 6.53 22.00 -0.84
N CYS A 28 5.58 22.03 -1.79
CA CYS A 28 4.32 21.27 -1.70
C CYS A 28 4.53 19.77 -1.93
N GLY A 29 5.48 19.20 -1.20
CA GLY A 29 5.84 17.80 -1.26
C GLY A 29 6.70 17.45 -0.06
N ASN A 30 6.47 16.27 0.49
CA ASN A 30 7.24 15.76 1.61
C ASN A 30 8.64 15.32 1.13
N THR A 31 9.68 16.01 1.60
CA THR A 31 11.09 15.69 1.30
C THR A 31 11.66 14.60 2.22
N HIS A 32 10.96 14.31 3.32
CA HIS A 32 11.37 13.40 4.38
C HIS A 32 10.70 12.03 4.28
N SER A 33 9.57 11.92 3.56
CA SER A 33 8.91 10.65 3.29
C SER A 33 9.72 9.77 2.33
N ILE A 34 9.63 8.46 2.60
CA ILE A 34 10.14 7.40 1.73
C ILE A 34 9.34 7.36 0.42
N ASN A 35 8.00 7.50 0.50
CA ASN A 35 7.11 7.58 -0.65
C ASN A 35 6.69 9.04 -0.92
N LYS A 36 6.92 9.54 -2.14
CA LYS A 36 6.65 10.96 -2.51
C LYS A 36 5.27 11.21 -3.13
N GLY A 37 4.36 10.24 -3.04
CA GLY A 37 3.01 10.27 -3.62
C GLY A 37 2.01 9.56 -2.71
N LEU A 38 1.20 8.66 -3.26
CA LEU A 38 0.33 7.78 -2.46
C LEU A 38 1.16 6.90 -1.51
N GLY A 39 0.69 6.72 -0.27
CA GLY A 39 1.37 5.90 0.74
C GLY A 39 2.52 6.62 1.46
N ALA A 40 2.56 7.95 1.45
CA ALA A 40 3.61 8.74 2.11
C ALA A 40 3.60 8.63 3.64
N SER A 41 2.48 8.28 4.27
CA SER A 41 2.38 8.01 5.71
C SER A 41 2.89 6.62 6.09
N ARG A 42 3.08 5.73 5.09
CA ARG A 42 3.45 4.34 5.32
C ARG A 42 4.97 4.22 5.48
N PRO A 43 5.43 3.33 6.35
CA PRO A 43 6.85 3.18 6.62
C PRO A 43 7.61 2.43 5.52
N THR A 44 6.88 1.76 4.62
CA THR A 44 7.40 0.82 3.63
C THR A 44 7.26 1.35 2.20
N SER A 45 8.30 1.13 1.39
CA SER A 45 8.30 1.35 -0.06
C SER A 45 7.39 0.37 -0.80
N SER A 46 7.18 -0.84 -0.26
CA SER A 46 6.33 -1.87 -0.87
C SER A 46 4.85 -1.50 -0.91
N SER A 47 4.43 -0.51 -0.12
CA SER A 47 3.08 0.06 -0.24
C SER A 47 2.76 0.58 -1.65
N SER A 48 3.77 0.96 -2.44
CA SER A 48 3.59 1.42 -3.83
C SER A 48 3.06 0.31 -4.76
N PHE A 49 3.24 -0.97 -4.43
CA PHE A 49 2.68 -2.08 -5.21
C PHE A 49 1.16 -2.18 -5.09
N SER A 50 0.57 -1.67 -4.00
CA SER A 50 -0.90 -1.58 -3.85
C SER A 50 -1.55 -0.47 -4.69
N SER A 51 -0.73 0.39 -5.30
CA SER A 51 -1.13 1.50 -6.16
C SER A 51 -0.03 1.73 -7.20
N PRO A 52 0.12 0.84 -8.21
CA PRO A 52 1.30 0.79 -9.08
C PRO A 52 1.61 2.11 -9.77
N ALA A 53 0.61 2.95 -10.06
CA ALA A 53 0.81 4.29 -10.63
C ALA A 53 1.68 5.22 -9.76
N SER A 54 1.78 4.96 -8.45
CA SER A 54 2.66 5.70 -7.54
C SER A 54 4.15 5.49 -7.84
N MET A 55 4.53 4.39 -8.49
CA MET A 55 5.93 4.08 -8.85
C MET A 55 6.54 5.16 -9.75
N ALA A 56 5.75 5.85 -10.58
CA ALA A 56 6.24 6.94 -11.43
C ALA A 56 6.77 8.14 -10.62
N SER A 57 6.41 8.23 -9.33
CA SER A 57 6.87 9.28 -8.42
C SER A 57 8.18 8.95 -7.70
N VAL A 58 8.65 7.70 -7.80
CA VAL A 58 9.93 7.26 -7.23
C VAL A 58 11.08 7.98 -7.93
N LYS A 59 12.08 8.40 -7.15
CA LYS A 59 13.32 9.03 -7.63
C LYS A 59 14.52 8.36 -6.98
N GLY A 60 15.45 7.89 -7.80
CA GLY A 60 16.63 7.13 -7.38
C GLY A 60 16.33 5.64 -7.28
N PHE A 61 17.27 4.91 -6.67
CA PHE A 61 17.16 3.47 -6.44
C PHE A 61 16.96 3.21 -4.94
N GLY A 62 15.94 2.45 -4.59
CA GLY A 62 15.56 2.09 -3.23
C GLY A 62 15.65 0.58 -3.02
N VAL A 63 16.27 0.17 -1.91
CA VAL A 63 16.25 -1.20 -1.40
C VAL A 63 15.66 -1.19 -0.01
N GLU A 64 14.76 -2.12 0.27
CA GLU A 64 14.10 -2.26 1.55
C GLU A 64 14.10 -3.72 2.00
N ALA A 65 14.32 -3.91 3.29
CA ALA A 65 14.23 -5.19 3.97
C ALA A 65 13.38 -5.04 5.23
N ILE A 66 12.41 -5.94 5.42
CA ILE A 66 11.60 -6.04 6.64
C ILE A 66 11.81 -7.44 7.21
N THR A 67 11.95 -7.54 8.53
CA THR A 67 12.12 -8.84 9.20
C THR A 67 11.34 -8.94 10.51
N TRP A 68 10.78 -10.13 10.72
CA TRP A 68 10.18 -10.58 11.97
C TRP A 68 10.25 -12.11 12.07
N ASP A 69 9.61 -12.81 11.12
CA ASP A 69 9.80 -14.24 10.85
C ASP A 69 10.24 -14.41 9.38
N GLY A 70 11.56 -14.40 9.18
CA GLY A 70 12.20 -14.34 7.86
C GLY A 70 12.43 -12.92 7.33
N PHE A 71 13.00 -12.84 6.12
CA PHE A 71 13.31 -11.57 5.45
C PHE A 71 12.41 -11.37 4.22
N GLU A 72 11.88 -10.17 4.11
CA GLU A 72 11.11 -9.69 2.97
C GLU A 72 11.83 -8.53 2.32
N PHE A 73 11.98 -8.58 0.99
CA PHE A 73 12.74 -7.58 0.25
C PHE A 73 11.86 -6.87 -0.77
N SER A 74 12.12 -5.59 -0.96
CA SER A 74 11.61 -4.83 -2.08
C SER A 74 12.66 -3.91 -2.66
N PHE A 75 12.61 -3.79 -3.98
CA PHE A 75 13.47 -2.95 -4.77
C PHE A 75 12.59 -2.02 -5.59
N VAL A 76 12.90 -0.73 -5.56
CA VAL A 76 12.20 0.28 -6.36
C VAL A 76 13.21 1.17 -7.05
N THR A 77 12.89 1.63 -8.25
CA THR A 77 13.76 2.53 -9.01
C THR A 77 12.92 3.49 -9.82
N GLY A 78 13.41 4.70 -10.04
CA GLY A 78 12.73 5.66 -10.91
C GLY A 78 13.43 6.99 -11.06
N ASN A 79 12.96 7.79 -12.02
CA ASN A 79 13.46 9.14 -12.28
C ASN A 79 12.40 10.23 -12.05
N GLY A 80 11.25 9.88 -11.47
CA GLY A 80 10.12 10.77 -11.25
C GLY A 80 9.25 11.03 -12.49
N LYS A 81 9.47 10.27 -13.57
CA LYS A 81 8.62 10.14 -14.76
C LYS A 81 8.33 8.68 -15.07
N VAL A 82 9.34 7.82 -15.00
CA VAL A 82 9.22 6.37 -15.12
C VAL A 82 9.74 5.78 -13.83
N GLY A 83 9.06 4.74 -13.35
CA GLY A 83 9.54 3.95 -12.22
C GLY A 83 9.14 2.50 -12.35
N ALA A 84 9.90 1.63 -11.69
CA ALA A 84 9.66 0.21 -11.62
C ALA A 84 10.04 -0.32 -10.25
N GLY A 85 9.52 -1.49 -9.90
CA GLY A 85 9.91 -2.17 -8.68
C GLY A 85 9.58 -3.65 -8.73
N VAL A 86 10.25 -4.40 -7.86
CA VAL A 86 9.97 -5.79 -7.57
C VAL A 86 9.90 -5.98 -6.06
N SER A 87 9.02 -6.86 -5.60
CA SER A 87 8.91 -7.20 -4.19
C SER A 87 8.60 -8.67 -4.02
N SER A 88 9.31 -9.31 -3.09
CA SER A 88 8.94 -10.60 -2.50
C SER A 88 8.04 -10.43 -1.27
N SER A 89 7.94 -9.20 -0.73
CA SER A 89 6.97 -8.84 0.31
C SER A 89 5.60 -8.68 -0.33
N ASN A 90 4.84 -9.75 -0.43
CA ASN A 90 3.44 -9.59 -0.81
C ASN A 90 2.75 -8.91 0.36
N SER A 91 2.13 -7.76 0.11
CA SER A 91 1.38 -7.01 1.13
C SER A 91 0.18 -7.78 1.69
N ASP A 92 -0.04 -9.02 1.25
CA ASP A 92 -1.08 -9.91 1.73
C ASP A 92 -0.88 -10.18 3.23
N ASP A 93 -1.95 -10.00 3.99
CA ASP A 93 -1.99 -10.08 5.44
C ASP A 93 -1.02 -9.18 6.21
N THR A 94 -0.57 -8.10 5.58
CA THR A 94 0.11 -7.00 6.28
C THR A 94 -0.90 -5.93 6.72
N PHE A 95 -0.47 -5.04 7.60
CA PHE A 95 -1.27 -3.90 8.05
C PHE A 95 -1.66 -2.97 6.91
N PHE A 96 -0.74 -2.75 5.96
CA PHE A 96 -0.95 -1.82 4.85
C PHE A 96 -1.44 -2.48 3.57
N GLY A 97 -1.76 -3.77 3.62
CA GLY A 97 -2.23 -4.51 2.46
C GLY A 97 -3.51 -5.29 2.70
N ASN A 98 -3.79 -6.12 1.72
CA ASN A 98 -5.04 -6.85 1.57
C ASN A 98 -5.09 -8.08 2.48
N THR A 99 -6.26 -8.69 2.66
CA THR A 99 -6.38 -9.97 3.38
C THR A 99 -5.91 -11.13 2.50
N ALA A 100 -5.09 -12.02 3.07
CA ALA A 100 -4.72 -13.27 2.43
C ALA A 100 -5.97 -14.15 2.19
N LYS A 101 -5.97 -14.91 1.09
CA LYS A 101 -7.02 -15.91 0.81
C LYS A 101 -6.46 -17.29 1.07
N GLU A 102 -6.90 -17.86 2.16
CA GLU A 102 -6.52 -19.18 2.66
C GLU A 102 -7.71 -19.81 3.37
N LEU A 103 -7.60 -21.12 3.65
CA LEU A 103 -8.63 -21.85 4.37
C LEU A 103 -8.68 -21.35 5.82
N THR A 104 -9.87 -21.40 6.42
CA THR A 104 -10.02 -21.01 7.83
C THR A 104 -9.10 -21.84 8.73
N GLU A 105 -8.96 -23.14 8.46
CA GLU A 105 -8.09 -24.04 9.21
C GLU A 105 -6.60 -23.67 9.08
N ASP A 106 -6.14 -23.32 7.87
CA ASP A 106 -4.75 -22.92 7.63
C ASP A 106 -4.44 -21.60 8.36
N TYR A 107 -5.38 -20.64 8.28
CA TYR A 107 -5.29 -19.38 9.01
C TYR A 107 -5.23 -19.60 10.52
N GLU A 108 -6.16 -20.38 11.07
CA GLU A 108 -6.21 -20.64 12.51
C GLU A 108 -4.97 -21.38 13.00
N GLY A 109 -4.53 -22.38 12.22
CA GLY A 109 -3.31 -23.14 12.48
C GLY A 109 -2.07 -22.27 12.53
N ARG A 110 -1.85 -21.39 11.54
CA ARG A 110 -0.67 -20.54 11.52
C ARG A 110 -0.65 -19.52 12.66
N ILE A 111 -1.81 -18.95 13.02
CA ILE A 111 -1.92 -17.98 14.13
C ILE A 111 -1.58 -18.64 15.47
N GLN A 112 -1.94 -19.91 15.65
CA GLN A 112 -1.65 -20.64 16.88
C GLN A 112 -0.24 -21.25 16.93
N SER A 113 0.32 -21.67 15.80
CA SER A 113 1.49 -22.57 15.78
C SER A 113 2.70 -22.06 14.99
N ASP A 114 2.52 -21.17 14.00
CA ASP A 114 3.58 -20.81 13.03
C ASP A 114 3.95 -19.32 13.08
N ASN A 115 4.01 -18.77 14.29
CA ASN A 115 4.22 -17.33 14.53
C ASN A 115 3.19 -16.44 13.82
N GLY A 116 2.07 -16.97 13.33
CA GLY A 116 1.00 -16.19 12.71
C GLY A 116 1.33 -15.50 11.40
N LYS A 117 2.54 -15.55 10.85
CA LYS A 117 2.87 -14.83 9.61
C LYS A 117 2.32 -15.54 8.38
N TYR A 118 1.60 -14.85 7.51
CA TYR A 118 1.20 -15.40 6.21
C TYR A 118 2.43 -15.51 5.29
N LYS A 119 2.75 -16.72 4.83
CA LYS A 119 3.93 -17.00 4.00
C LYS A 119 3.53 -17.09 2.53
N SER A 120 3.38 -15.92 1.91
CA SER A 120 3.03 -15.81 0.49
C SER A 120 4.26 -16.05 -0.39
N LYS A 121 4.23 -17.08 -1.25
CA LYS A 121 5.25 -17.34 -2.29
C LYS A 121 4.87 -16.70 -3.62
N LYS A 122 4.83 -15.38 -3.64
CA LYS A 122 4.59 -14.61 -4.87
C LYS A 122 5.66 -13.54 -5.07
N TYR A 123 5.88 -13.19 -6.31
CA TYR A 123 6.76 -12.09 -6.71
C TYR A 123 5.92 -11.05 -7.44
N THR A 124 5.94 -9.84 -6.90
CA THR A 124 5.18 -8.72 -7.47
C THR A 124 6.13 -7.79 -8.22
N PHE A 125 5.82 -7.52 -9.48
CA PHE A 125 6.51 -6.58 -10.35
C PHE A 125 5.57 -5.42 -10.67
N ALA A 126 6.04 -4.19 -10.55
CA ALA A 126 5.27 -3.01 -10.96
C ALA A 126 6.12 -2.09 -11.81
N THR A 127 5.49 -1.44 -12.78
CA THR A 127 6.09 -0.37 -13.58
C THR A 127 5.08 0.75 -13.77
N ALA A 128 5.54 1.98 -13.90
CA ALA A 128 4.66 3.12 -14.08
C ALA A 128 5.30 4.23 -14.91
N LEU A 129 4.43 4.97 -15.59
CA LEU A 129 4.74 6.08 -16.46
C LEU A 129 3.91 7.30 -16.07
N SER A 130 4.55 8.45 -15.96
CA SER A 130 3.91 9.75 -15.82
C SER A 130 3.52 10.24 -17.21
N LEU A 131 2.22 10.17 -17.50
CA LEU A 131 1.65 10.58 -18.78
C LEU A 131 1.70 12.11 -18.93
N TYR A 132 1.45 12.82 -17.83
CA TYR A 132 1.48 14.26 -17.80
C TYR A 132 1.97 14.77 -16.45
N LYS A 133 2.77 15.82 -16.48
CA LYS A 133 3.28 16.50 -15.29
C LYS A 133 3.54 17.96 -15.56
N THR A 134 2.95 18.83 -14.75
CA THR A 134 3.22 20.27 -14.80
C THR A 134 4.65 20.59 -14.35
N LYS A 135 5.23 21.70 -14.83
CA LYS A 135 6.62 22.10 -14.51
C LYS A 135 6.91 22.22 -13.01
N LYS A 136 5.91 22.63 -12.21
CA LYS A 136 6.00 22.69 -10.74
C LYS A 136 5.53 21.43 -10.02
N GLY A 137 5.09 20.41 -10.76
CA GLY A 137 4.60 19.15 -10.19
C GLY A 137 3.27 19.26 -9.44
N PHE A 138 2.54 20.37 -9.59
CA PHE A 138 1.23 20.56 -8.96
C PHE A 138 0.21 19.55 -9.50
N PHE A 139 0.13 19.41 -10.82
CA PHE A 139 -0.70 18.39 -11.43
C PHE A 139 0.14 17.30 -12.09
N SER A 140 -0.22 16.03 -11.85
CA SER A 140 0.29 14.89 -12.61
C SER A 140 -0.73 13.77 -12.78
N ILE A 141 -0.63 13.10 -13.93
CA ILE A 141 -1.38 11.87 -14.26
C ILE A 141 -0.35 10.77 -14.47
N ASN A 142 -0.51 9.67 -13.76
CA ASN A 142 0.37 8.52 -13.81
C ASN A 142 -0.44 7.26 -14.15
N LEU A 143 0.14 6.39 -14.96
CA LEU A 143 -0.38 5.06 -15.28
C LEU A 143 0.60 4.03 -14.73
N GLY A 144 0.10 3.01 -14.07
CA GLY A 144 0.89 1.89 -13.56
C GLY A 144 0.37 0.56 -14.08
N LEU A 145 1.29 -0.39 -14.27
CA LEU A 145 1.03 -1.79 -14.54
C LEU A 145 1.63 -2.62 -13.42
N ILE A 146 0.98 -3.75 -13.12
CA ILE A 146 1.42 -4.70 -12.10
C ILE A 146 1.31 -6.11 -12.66
N GLY A 147 2.33 -6.93 -12.36
CA GLY A 147 2.36 -8.36 -12.62
C GLY A 147 2.68 -9.10 -11.34
N LYS A 148 1.96 -10.18 -11.06
CA LYS A 148 2.18 -11.07 -9.93
C LYS A 148 2.44 -12.46 -10.44
N TYR A 149 3.58 -13.04 -10.05
CA TYR A 149 3.90 -14.44 -10.31
C TYR A 149 3.71 -15.25 -9.04
N VAL A 150 2.89 -16.30 -9.10
CA VAL A 150 2.61 -17.19 -7.97
C VAL A 150 3.44 -18.46 -8.16
N GLU A 151 4.37 -18.74 -7.24
CA GLU A 151 5.31 -19.84 -7.38
C GLU A 151 4.63 -21.21 -7.34
N GLU A 152 3.62 -21.36 -6.49
CA GLU A 152 2.92 -22.63 -6.24
C GLU A 152 2.15 -23.13 -7.48
N THR A 153 1.47 -22.24 -8.19
CA THR A 153 0.68 -22.57 -9.39
C THR A 153 1.39 -22.24 -10.69
N SER A 154 2.53 -21.54 -10.63
CA SER A 154 3.22 -20.96 -11.79
C SER A 154 2.37 -19.99 -12.62
N ASN A 155 1.28 -19.46 -12.04
CA ASN A 155 0.40 -18.52 -12.72
C ASN A 155 0.95 -17.09 -12.70
N ILE A 156 0.65 -16.34 -13.76
CA ILE A 156 0.94 -14.92 -13.87
C ILE A 156 -0.37 -14.15 -13.91
N HIS A 157 -0.51 -13.16 -13.03
CA HIS A 157 -1.65 -12.27 -12.99
C HIS A 157 -1.23 -10.84 -13.28
N LEU A 158 -2.03 -10.16 -14.10
CA LEU A 158 -1.76 -8.80 -14.52
C LEU A 158 -2.82 -7.84 -13.98
N GLY A 159 -2.44 -6.57 -13.94
CA GLY A 159 -3.36 -5.48 -13.66
C GLY A 159 -2.73 -4.13 -13.92
N GLY A 160 -3.45 -3.09 -13.53
CA GLY A 160 -2.98 -1.73 -13.70
C GLY A 160 -3.69 -0.76 -12.79
N GLY A 161 -3.23 0.48 -12.82
CA GLY A 161 -3.80 1.55 -12.03
C GLY A 161 -3.54 2.92 -12.60
N LEU A 162 -4.35 3.88 -12.17
CA LEU A 162 -4.26 5.29 -12.49
C LEU A 162 -4.00 6.07 -11.21
N GLY A 163 -3.13 7.07 -11.31
CA GLY A 163 -2.81 7.98 -10.22
C GLY A 163 -2.98 9.42 -10.68
N LEU A 164 -3.61 10.24 -9.85
CA LEU A 164 -3.74 11.68 -10.05
C LEU A 164 -3.13 12.40 -8.86
N SER A 165 -2.38 13.48 -9.12
CA SER A 165 -1.89 14.37 -8.07
C SER A 165 -2.37 15.79 -8.35
N LEU A 166 -2.88 16.47 -7.33
CA LEU A 166 -3.30 17.87 -7.31
C LEU A 166 -2.68 18.57 -6.08
N GLY A 167 -1.47 19.08 -6.25
CA GLY A 167 -0.65 19.66 -5.20
C GLY A 167 -0.40 18.65 -4.08
N PRO A 168 -0.85 18.90 -2.85
CA PRO A 168 -0.70 17.96 -1.74
C PRO A 168 -1.64 16.76 -1.84
N LEU A 169 -2.70 16.81 -2.64
CA LEU A 169 -3.67 15.73 -2.77
C LEU A 169 -3.23 14.70 -3.81
N ASN A 170 -3.39 13.43 -3.49
CA ASN A 170 -3.08 12.30 -4.35
C ASN A 170 -4.27 11.34 -4.36
N LEU A 171 -4.65 10.87 -5.53
CA LEU A 171 -5.73 9.90 -5.75
C LEU A 171 -5.17 8.73 -6.54
N GLY A 172 -5.61 7.53 -6.21
CA GLY A 172 -5.21 6.31 -6.90
C GLY A 172 -6.38 5.36 -7.04
N TYR A 173 -6.43 4.71 -8.19
CA TYR A 173 -7.26 3.53 -8.40
C TYR A 173 -6.41 2.46 -9.09
N SER A 174 -6.52 1.21 -8.64
CA SER A 174 -5.93 0.10 -9.37
C SER A 174 -6.80 -1.13 -9.29
N ARG A 175 -6.77 -1.92 -10.35
CA ARG A 175 -7.41 -3.22 -10.44
C ARG A 175 -6.41 -4.25 -10.96
N PHE A 176 -6.26 -5.35 -10.23
CA PHE A 176 -5.38 -6.44 -10.63
C PHE A 176 -5.98 -7.79 -10.25
N LYS A 177 -5.63 -8.81 -11.03
CA LYS A 177 -5.94 -10.20 -10.68
C LYS A 177 -4.89 -10.70 -9.69
N ASP A 178 -5.31 -11.55 -8.77
CA ASP A 178 -4.48 -12.20 -7.77
C ASP A 178 -5.04 -13.59 -7.47
N GLU A 179 -4.27 -14.38 -6.73
CA GLU A 179 -4.60 -15.76 -6.39
C GLU A 179 -4.14 -16.06 -4.97
N GLY A 180 -4.96 -16.75 -4.18
CA GLY A 180 -4.56 -17.29 -2.88
C GLY A 180 -4.62 -18.81 -2.87
N THR A 181 -4.08 -19.40 -1.82
CA THR A 181 -3.84 -20.85 -1.72
C THR A 181 -5.12 -21.67 -1.92
N ALA A 182 -6.18 -21.38 -1.16
CA ALA A 182 -7.54 -21.92 -1.33
C ALA A 182 -8.46 -21.25 -0.30
N THR A 183 -9.71 -20.91 -0.63
CA THR A 183 -10.70 -20.48 0.38
C THR A 183 -11.73 -21.55 0.71
N THR A 184 -11.87 -22.56 -0.15
CA THR A 184 -12.75 -23.72 0.01
C THR A 184 -12.07 -24.95 -0.55
N LEU A 185 -12.40 -26.13 -0.01
CA LEU A 185 -12.05 -27.41 -0.63
C LEU A 185 -12.99 -27.68 -1.81
N ASP A 186 -12.48 -28.32 -2.86
CA ASP A 186 -13.31 -28.78 -3.97
C ASP A 186 -14.17 -30.00 -3.58
N SER A 187 -15.02 -30.48 -4.50
CA SER A 187 -15.88 -31.65 -4.28
C SER A 187 -15.11 -32.95 -3.97
N ASN A 188 -13.80 -33.00 -4.25
CA ASN A 188 -12.91 -34.13 -3.97
C ASN A 188 -12.04 -33.88 -2.73
N SER A 189 -12.32 -32.84 -1.93
CA SER A 189 -11.51 -32.41 -0.78
C SER A 189 -10.08 -31.98 -1.14
N LEU A 190 -9.84 -31.57 -2.39
CA LEU A 190 -8.56 -31.04 -2.84
C LEU A 190 -8.53 -29.51 -2.67
N ARG A 191 -7.33 -28.99 -2.42
CA ARG A 191 -7.07 -27.55 -2.35
C ARG A 191 -6.98 -27.00 -3.76
N THR A 192 -7.88 -26.08 -4.12
CA THR A 192 -7.82 -25.37 -5.40
C THR A 192 -7.56 -23.89 -5.16
N ALA A 193 -6.57 -23.36 -5.87
CA ALA A 193 -6.20 -21.95 -5.80
C ALA A 193 -7.41 -21.06 -6.11
N THR A 194 -7.60 -20.04 -5.28
CA THR A 194 -8.73 -19.12 -5.41
C THR A 194 -8.25 -17.86 -6.12
N GLU A 195 -8.64 -17.72 -7.38
CA GLU A 195 -8.40 -16.50 -8.15
C GLU A 195 -9.44 -15.42 -7.82
N PHE A 196 -9.01 -14.17 -7.69
CA PHE A 196 -9.90 -13.05 -7.42
C PHE A 196 -9.36 -11.75 -8.02
N TYR A 197 -10.24 -10.76 -8.15
CA TYR A 197 -9.85 -9.39 -8.48
C TYR A 197 -9.76 -8.56 -7.22
N VAL A 198 -8.71 -7.73 -7.17
CA VAL A 198 -8.52 -6.71 -6.14
C VAL A 198 -8.74 -5.35 -6.76
N ASP A 199 -9.75 -4.63 -6.26
CA ASP A 199 -9.93 -3.21 -6.51
C ASP A 199 -9.32 -2.42 -5.34
N SER A 200 -8.42 -1.48 -5.62
CA SER A 200 -7.76 -0.63 -4.62
C SER A 200 -8.04 0.83 -4.94
N TYR A 201 -8.58 1.55 -3.96
CA TYR A 201 -8.81 2.99 -4.03
C TYR A 201 -7.94 3.66 -2.96
N SER A 202 -7.17 4.67 -3.34
CA SER A 202 -6.28 5.37 -2.43
C SER A 202 -6.45 6.89 -2.51
N LEU A 203 -6.42 7.54 -1.36
CA LEU A 203 -6.43 8.99 -1.18
C LEU A 203 -5.27 9.35 -0.26
N GLY A 204 -4.44 10.31 -0.65
CA GLY A 204 -3.31 10.80 0.14
C GLY A 204 -3.32 12.32 0.24
N LEU A 205 -3.04 12.85 1.43
CA LEU A 205 -2.78 14.26 1.67
C LEU A 205 -1.34 14.40 2.18
N ASN A 206 -0.48 15.01 1.37
CA ASN A 206 0.94 15.15 1.63
C ASN A 206 1.33 16.58 1.95
N LEU A 207 1.52 16.87 3.24
CA LEU A 207 2.09 18.12 3.72
C LEU A 207 3.56 17.91 4.13
N PRO A 208 4.37 18.96 4.32
CA PRO A 208 5.81 18.81 4.53
C PRO A 208 6.22 18.03 5.80
N PHE A 209 5.44 18.15 6.88
CA PHE A 209 5.73 17.52 8.17
C PHE A 209 4.66 16.52 8.61
N ILE A 210 3.54 16.45 7.89
CA ILE A 210 2.45 15.52 8.19
C ILE A 210 1.87 14.96 6.90
N THR A 211 1.54 13.68 6.89
CA THR A 211 0.90 13.01 5.77
C THR A 211 -0.26 12.17 6.28
N PHE A 212 -1.30 12.06 5.47
CA PHE A 212 -2.43 11.19 5.73
C PHE A 212 -2.72 10.37 4.49
N ASP A 213 -2.92 9.07 4.64
CA ASP A 213 -3.39 8.21 3.56
C ASP A 213 -4.61 7.42 4.00
N TYR A 214 -5.50 7.17 3.05
CA TYR A 214 -6.61 6.25 3.14
C TYR A 214 -6.52 5.29 1.96
N THR A 215 -6.66 4.00 2.24
CA THR A 215 -6.80 2.97 1.19
C THR A 215 -7.96 2.04 1.50
N LEU A 216 -8.72 1.73 0.46
CA LEU A 216 -9.77 0.73 0.46
C LEU A 216 -9.39 -0.39 -0.52
N PHE A 217 -9.25 -1.61 -0.03
CA PHE A 217 -9.26 -2.81 -0.86
C PHE A 217 -10.66 -3.41 -0.87
N THR A 218 -11.14 -3.78 -2.06
CA THR A 218 -12.33 -4.59 -2.23
C THR A 218 -11.95 -5.86 -2.99
N ASN A 219 -12.27 -7.00 -2.40
CA ASN A 219 -12.10 -8.30 -3.04
C ASN A 219 -13.47 -8.84 -3.42
N ARG A 220 -13.58 -9.37 -4.63
CA ARG A 220 -14.77 -10.09 -5.06
C ARG A 220 -14.42 -11.57 -5.17
N ILE A 221 -14.85 -12.33 -4.17
CA ILE A 221 -14.77 -13.79 -4.12
C ILE A 221 -16.22 -14.32 -4.09
N SER A 222 -16.50 -15.39 -3.34
CA SER A 222 -17.86 -15.80 -2.98
C SER A 222 -18.60 -14.75 -2.15
N THR A 223 -17.89 -14.07 -1.23
CA THR A 223 -18.39 -12.91 -0.48
C THR A 223 -17.54 -11.66 -0.77
N VAL A 224 -18.11 -10.47 -0.55
CA VAL A 224 -17.41 -9.20 -0.78
C VAL A 224 -16.66 -8.83 0.48
N GLU A 225 -15.34 -8.95 0.44
CA GLU A 225 -14.47 -8.51 1.54
C GLU A 225 -13.95 -7.11 1.31
N LYS A 226 -13.87 -6.33 2.39
CA LYS A 226 -13.36 -4.96 2.35
C LYS A 226 -12.31 -4.73 3.41
N VAL A 227 -11.25 -4.00 3.05
CA VAL A 227 -10.22 -3.58 3.98
C VAL A 227 -10.04 -2.07 3.87
N HIS A 228 -10.35 -1.35 4.94
CA HIS A 228 -10.13 0.08 5.07
C HIS A 228 -8.87 0.33 5.90
N ILE A 229 -7.94 1.11 5.39
CA ILE A 229 -6.71 1.49 6.09
C ILE A 229 -6.63 3.00 6.14
N TYR A 230 -6.55 3.52 7.37
CA TYR A 230 -6.29 4.92 7.65
C TYR A 230 -4.88 5.01 8.22
N SER A 231 -4.02 5.85 7.65
CA SER A 231 -2.66 6.02 8.16
C SER A 231 -2.24 7.48 8.19
N GLY A 232 -1.50 7.84 9.23
CA GLY A 232 -0.93 9.16 9.45
C GLY A 232 0.58 9.04 9.66
N GLY A 233 1.32 9.96 9.06
CA GLY A 233 2.77 10.07 9.18
C GLY A 233 3.14 11.45 9.72
N PHE A 234 4.06 11.51 10.69
CA PHE A 234 4.62 12.76 11.21
C PHE A 234 6.15 12.75 11.09
N PHE A 235 6.71 13.81 10.54
CA PHE A 235 8.12 13.92 10.19
C PHE A 235 8.76 15.02 11.03
N TYR A 236 9.65 14.62 11.93
CA TYR A 236 10.35 15.55 12.81
C TYR A 236 11.85 15.29 12.79
N ARG A 237 12.60 16.25 12.23
CA ARG A 237 14.06 16.16 12.04
C ARG A 237 14.45 14.90 11.25
N LYS A 238 14.99 13.90 11.94
CA LYS A 238 15.40 12.60 11.38
C LYS A 238 14.43 11.48 11.73
N PHE A 239 13.41 11.76 12.54
CA PHE A 239 12.42 10.78 12.95
C PHE A 239 11.19 10.82 12.04
N ILE A 240 10.68 9.64 11.76
CA ILE A 240 9.43 9.40 11.03
C ILE A 240 8.56 8.57 11.96
N PHE A 241 7.41 9.11 12.33
CA PHE A 241 6.41 8.42 13.14
C PHE A 241 5.25 8.05 12.23
N SER A 242 4.82 6.80 12.27
CA SER A 242 3.69 6.31 11.50
C SER A 242 2.68 5.69 12.45
N TYR A 243 1.40 6.02 12.28
CA TYR A 243 0.31 5.40 13.01
C TYR A 243 -0.79 5.01 12.02
N GLY A 244 -1.49 3.91 12.29
CA GLY A 244 -2.59 3.51 11.43
C GLY A 244 -3.69 2.75 12.14
N ARG A 245 -4.86 2.74 11.51
CA ARG A 245 -6.03 1.94 11.87
C ARG A 245 -6.50 1.17 10.64
N LYS A 246 -6.60 -0.15 10.78
CA LYS A 246 -7.12 -1.06 9.76
C LYS A 246 -8.46 -1.62 10.23
N LEU A 247 -9.48 -1.51 9.39
CA LEU A 247 -10.77 -2.17 9.53
C LEU A 247 -10.89 -3.22 8.43
N GLU A 248 -11.03 -4.46 8.83
CA GLU A 248 -11.33 -5.58 7.95
C GLU A 248 -12.80 -5.96 8.10
N ILE A 249 -13.48 -6.12 6.97
CA ILE A 249 -14.85 -6.62 6.84
C ILE A 249 -14.78 -7.92 6.03
N SER A 250 -14.90 -9.05 6.71
CA SER A 250 -14.69 -10.40 6.17
C SER A 250 -15.33 -11.45 7.06
N ASP A 251 -15.52 -12.66 6.52
CA ASP A 251 -16.04 -13.82 7.28
C ASP A 251 -14.95 -14.54 8.10
N ARG A 252 -13.67 -14.21 7.87
CA ARG A 252 -12.52 -14.76 8.61
C ARG A 252 -12.70 -14.57 10.11
N ARG A 253 -12.20 -15.45 10.98
CA ARG A 253 -12.29 -15.26 12.44
C ARG A 253 -11.18 -14.34 12.95
N LYS A 254 -11.44 -13.58 14.02
CA LYS A 254 -10.42 -12.78 14.70
C LYS A 254 -9.84 -13.59 15.85
N TYR A 255 -8.52 -13.68 15.92
CA TYR A 255 -7.85 -14.25 17.08
C TYR A 255 -7.75 -13.21 18.19
N ASP A 256 -8.15 -13.61 19.38
CA ASP A 256 -7.92 -12.88 20.62
C ASP A 256 -6.68 -13.47 21.30
N PHE A 257 -5.61 -12.69 21.34
CA PHE A 257 -4.33 -13.09 21.93
C PHE A 257 -4.38 -13.18 23.47
N GLU A 258 -5.32 -12.50 24.13
CA GLU A 258 -5.48 -12.55 25.59
C GLU A 258 -6.23 -13.82 26.00
N ASN A 259 -7.38 -14.08 25.36
CA ASN A 259 -8.22 -15.24 25.66
C ASN A 259 -7.82 -16.51 24.89
N LYS A 260 -6.84 -16.40 23.98
CA LYS A 260 -6.36 -17.49 23.10
C LYS A 260 -7.48 -18.18 22.32
N ALA A 261 -8.47 -17.41 21.88
CA ALA A 261 -9.68 -17.91 21.25
C ALA A 261 -10.00 -17.17 19.95
N PHE A 262 -10.68 -17.86 19.04
CA PHE A 262 -11.16 -17.27 17.80
C PHE A 262 -12.62 -16.84 17.94
N TYR A 263 -12.88 -15.59 17.61
CA TYR A 263 -14.22 -14.99 17.63
C TYR A 263 -14.65 -14.56 16.23
N THR A 264 -15.94 -14.76 15.94
CA THR A 264 -16.54 -14.30 14.70
C THR A 264 -16.98 -12.87 14.87
N TYR A 265 -16.37 -11.97 14.09
CA TYR A 265 -16.75 -10.57 14.01
C TYR A 265 -16.78 -10.16 12.55
N ASP A 266 -17.89 -9.57 12.11
CA ASP A 266 -17.99 -9.01 10.76
C ASP A 266 -17.03 -7.83 10.55
N ARG A 267 -16.70 -7.12 11.64
CA ARG A 267 -15.85 -5.92 11.62
C ARG A 267 -14.71 -6.07 12.60
N LYS A 268 -13.48 -6.08 12.09
CA LYS A 268 -12.28 -6.32 12.87
C LYS A 268 -11.35 -5.11 12.78
N TRP A 269 -11.06 -4.52 13.92
CA TRP A 269 -10.11 -3.41 14.01
C TRP A 269 -8.74 -3.88 14.49
N SER A 270 -7.72 -3.32 13.83
CA SER A 270 -6.30 -3.44 14.19
C SER A 270 -5.65 -2.05 14.20
N SER A 271 -4.62 -1.89 15.02
CA SER A 271 -3.82 -0.66 15.10
C SER A 271 -2.37 -0.94 14.74
N PHE A 272 -1.69 0.06 14.21
CA PHE A 272 -0.27 0.00 13.85
C PHE A 272 0.45 1.21 14.41
N ALA A 273 1.68 1.01 14.86
CA ALA A 273 2.60 2.09 15.20
C ALA A 273 3.99 1.77 14.68
N GLY A 274 4.67 2.78 14.13
CA GLY A 274 6.02 2.65 13.64
C GLY A 274 6.84 3.88 13.98
N VAL A 275 8.11 3.65 14.30
CA VAL A 275 9.11 4.72 14.44
C VAL A 275 10.30 4.38 13.58
N GLN A 276 10.73 5.33 12.75
CA GLN A 276 11.90 5.18 11.92
C GLN A 276 12.85 6.36 12.11
N TYR A 277 14.13 6.11 11.94
CA TYR A 277 15.19 7.10 12.05
C TYR A 277 16.04 7.11 10.79
N LYS A 278 16.17 8.29 10.20
CA LYS A 278 17.03 8.55 9.06
C LYS A 278 18.47 8.77 9.52
N PHE A 279 19.32 7.77 9.31
CA PHE A 279 20.75 7.86 9.58
C PHE A 279 21.53 7.99 8.27
N LYS A 280 22.46 8.96 8.21
CA LYS A 280 23.08 9.41 6.96
C LYS A 280 22.01 9.91 5.95
N LYS A 281 22.43 10.40 4.78
CA LYS A 281 21.48 10.95 3.77
C LYS A 281 20.64 9.86 3.07
N LYS A 282 21.06 8.60 3.16
CA LYS A 282 20.60 7.49 2.31
C LYS A 282 19.88 6.36 3.04
N TRP A 283 20.04 6.23 4.36
CA TRP A 283 19.51 5.08 5.11
C TRP A 283 18.43 5.49 6.12
N VAL A 284 17.44 4.63 6.27
CA VAL A 284 16.37 4.72 7.26
C VAL A 284 16.22 3.35 7.90
N ALA A 285 16.20 3.28 9.22
CA ALA A 285 15.87 2.05 9.93
C ALA A 285 14.76 2.34 10.95
N GLY A 286 13.97 1.33 11.29
CA GLY A 286 12.88 1.53 12.23
C GLY A 286 12.35 0.26 12.86
N LEU A 287 11.47 0.48 13.83
CA LEU A 287 10.70 -0.52 14.54
C LEU A 287 9.23 -0.34 14.16
N LEU A 288 8.56 -1.45 13.82
CA LEU A 288 7.18 -1.48 13.39
C LEU A 288 6.40 -2.44 14.29
N SER A 289 5.35 -1.95 14.94
CA SER A 289 4.46 -2.77 15.75
C SER A 289 3.23 -3.17 14.94
N ASN A 290 2.90 -4.46 14.94
CA ASN A 290 1.71 -5.03 14.31
C ASN A 290 1.64 -4.79 12.78
N TYR A 291 2.79 -4.88 12.11
CA TYR A 291 2.92 -4.84 10.65
C TYR A 291 2.33 -6.08 9.96
N TYR A 292 2.43 -7.26 10.56
CA TYR A 292 1.91 -8.55 10.06
C TYR A 292 0.62 -8.99 10.79
N LEU A 293 -0.04 -8.07 11.51
CA LEU A 293 -1.32 -8.29 12.19
C LEU A 293 -1.29 -9.31 13.34
N ASN A 294 -0.13 -9.53 13.96
CA ASN A 294 0.09 -10.53 15.00
C ASN A 294 0.61 -9.96 16.33
N GLN A 295 0.34 -8.67 16.60
CA GLN A 295 0.83 -7.95 17.78
C GLN A 295 2.37 -8.01 17.93
N GLU A 296 3.07 -8.09 16.81
CA GLU A 296 4.51 -8.32 16.79
C GLU A 296 5.33 -7.03 16.69
N LEU A 297 6.65 -7.16 16.85
CA LEU A 297 7.61 -6.10 16.58
C LEU A 297 8.52 -6.53 15.43
N SER A 298 8.44 -5.80 14.31
CA SER A 298 9.25 -6.00 13.10
C SER A 298 10.34 -4.94 12.99
N LEU A 299 11.46 -5.29 12.36
CA LEU A 299 12.53 -4.35 12.00
C LEU A 299 12.43 -4.01 10.51
N ILE A 300 12.66 -2.75 10.16
CA ILE A 300 12.76 -2.29 8.78
C ILE A 300 14.08 -1.57 8.54
N LEU A 301 14.68 -1.81 7.37
CA LEU A 301 15.84 -1.08 6.88
C LEU A 301 15.61 -0.73 5.41
N THR A 302 15.74 0.56 5.09
CA THR A 302 15.52 1.10 3.76
C THR A 302 16.70 1.98 3.35
N GLY A 303 17.27 1.74 2.17
CA GLY A 303 18.37 2.49 1.57
C GLY A 303 17.98 3.10 0.23
N PHE A 304 18.13 4.42 0.07
CA PHE A 304 17.87 5.16 -1.16
C PHE A 304 19.14 5.82 -1.71
N PHE A 305 19.44 5.58 -3.00
CA PHE A 305 20.68 5.96 -3.69
C PHE A 305 20.43 6.87 -4.89
#